data_AF-A0A1H9HCI9-F1
#
_entry.id   AF-A0A1H9HCI9-F1
#
_cell.length_a   1.000
_cell.length_b   1.000
_cell.length_c   1.000
_cell.angle_alpha   90.00
_cell.angle_beta   90.00
_cell.angle_gamma   90.00
#
_symmetry.space_group_name_H-M   'P 1'
#
loop_
_entity.id
_entity.type
_entity.pdbx_description
1 polymer ?
#
loop_
_entity_poly.entity_id
_entity_poly.type
_entity_poly.pdbx_seq_one_letter_code
_entity_poly.pdbx_strand_id
1 'polypeptide(L)'
;MSAYTDAKPIFSRLPRSNRYRTCLSFAWELGCRGSGLLIEIPEGYTFDVSVPPGLRLIFNPHDPKFLKAAALHDNLLERGWDRVTAAGPFHRALRADGVGPFKRLAMLLAVILWRWS
;
A
#
# COMPACT_ATOMS: atom_id res chain seq x y z
N MET A 1 -8.64 12.80 -15.20
CA MET A 1 -8.60 11.98 -13.97
C MET A 1 -7.38 11.06 -14.03
N SER A 2 -6.82 10.60 -12.90
CA SER A 2 -5.67 9.65 -12.91
C SER A 2 -6.21 8.22 -12.86
N ALA A 3 -5.68 7.32 -13.70
CA ALA A 3 -6.07 5.92 -13.79
C ALA A 3 -6.05 5.16 -12.44
N TYR A 4 -5.34 5.70 -11.44
CA TYR A 4 -5.31 5.16 -10.09
C TYR A 4 -6.62 5.29 -9.29
N THR A 5 -7.35 6.39 -9.45
CA THR A 5 -8.60 6.62 -8.71
C THR A 5 -9.75 5.82 -9.32
N ASP A 6 -9.71 5.57 -10.62
CA ASP A 6 -10.71 4.79 -11.35
C ASP A 6 -10.46 3.27 -11.32
N ALA A 7 -9.20 2.84 -11.15
CA ALA A 7 -8.90 1.42 -10.94
C ALA A 7 -9.44 0.98 -9.57
N LYS A 8 -10.44 0.11 -9.57
CA LYS A 8 -10.77 -0.76 -8.44
C LYS A 8 -10.03 -2.09 -8.65
N PRO A 9 -8.72 -2.18 -8.33
CA PRO A 9 -8.01 -3.45 -8.39
C PRO A 9 -8.76 -4.44 -7.51
N ILE A 10 -9.11 -5.57 -8.11
CA ILE A 10 -9.73 -6.68 -7.42
C ILE A 10 -8.59 -7.39 -6.69
N PHE A 11 -8.74 -7.54 -5.37
CA PHE A 11 -7.78 -8.26 -4.55
C PHE A 11 -8.39 -9.59 -4.12
N SER A 12 -7.73 -10.69 -4.46
CA SER A 12 -8.12 -12.02 -3.98
C SER A 12 -7.27 -12.40 -2.79
N ARG A 13 -7.93 -12.71 -1.66
CA ARG A 13 -7.26 -13.24 -0.46
C ARG A 13 -6.84 -14.68 -0.73
N LEU A 14 -5.58 -15.02 -0.42
CA LEU A 14 -5.10 -16.40 -0.51
C LEU A 14 -5.66 -17.24 0.66
N PRO A 15 -6.18 -18.46 0.41
CA PRO A 15 -6.72 -19.31 1.45
C PRO A 15 -5.65 -19.63 2.51
N ARG A 16 -6.03 -19.55 3.80
CA ARG A 16 -5.18 -19.79 4.99
C ARG A 16 -4.03 -18.81 5.24
N SER A 17 -4.06 -17.58 4.71
CA SER A 17 -3.05 -16.56 5.05
C SER A 17 -3.61 -15.12 5.11
N ASN A 18 -2.79 -14.18 5.60
CA ASN A 18 -3.04 -12.73 5.52
C ASN A 18 -2.48 -12.11 4.23
N ARG A 19 -2.10 -12.96 3.26
CA ARG A 19 -1.58 -12.54 1.97
C ARG A 19 -2.71 -12.28 0.98
N TYR A 20 -2.49 -11.27 0.17
CA TYR A 20 -3.38 -10.84 -0.89
C TYR A 20 -2.68 -10.97 -2.23
N ARG A 21 -3.43 -11.30 -3.26
CA ARG A 21 -3.00 -11.27 -4.65
C ARG A 21 -3.75 -10.18 -5.40
N THR A 22 -3.03 -9.36 -6.14
CA THR A 22 -3.60 -8.43 -7.11
C THR A 22 -4.13 -9.20 -8.32
N CYS A 23 -5.38 -9.00 -8.71
CA CYS A 23 -5.97 -9.63 -9.90
C CYS A 23 -5.90 -8.74 -11.15
N LEU A 24 -5.47 -7.49 -10.99
CA LEU A 24 -5.28 -6.54 -12.07
C LEU A 24 -3.99 -5.76 -11.82
N SER A 25 -3.20 -5.57 -12.86
CA SER A 25 -2.05 -4.66 -12.82
C SER A 25 -2.53 -3.22 -12.65
N PHE A 26 -1.82 -2.43 -11.86
CA PHE A 26 -2.10 -1.00 -11.73
C PHE A 26 -0.80 -0.20 -11.62
N ALA A 27 -0.83 1.03 -12.14
CA ALA A 27 0.30 1.94 -12.10
C ALA A 27 0.07 3.06 -11.10
N TRP A 28 1.15 3.48 -10.41
CA TRP A 28 1.16 4.58 -9.47
C TRP A 28 2.20 5.62 -9.85
N GLU A 29 1.79 6.88 -9.98
CA GLU A 29 2.72 7.99 -10.20
C GLU A 29 3.40 8.40 -8.89
N LEU A 30 4.73 8.29 -8.87
CA LEU A 30 5.55 8.62 -7.73
C LEU A 30 5.80 10.13 -7.63
N GLY A 31 5.86 10.65 -6.40
CA GLY A 31 6.15 12.06 -6.16
C GLY A 31 4.93 12.94 -6.36
N CYS A 32 4.53 13.25 -7.58
CA CYS A 32 3.37 14.09 -7.87
C CYS A 32 2.59 13.55 -9.08
N ARG A 33 1.32 13.95 -9.17
CA ARG A 33 0.50 13.60 -10.33
C ARG A 33 1.11 14.23 -11.58
N GLY A 34 1.31 13.44 -12.63
CA GLY A 34 1.98 13.86 -13.86
C GLY A 34 3.51 13.94 -13.76
N SER A 35 4.12 13.31 -12.74
CA SER A 35 5.59 13.24 -12.64
C SER A 35 6.23 12.38 -13.74
N GLY A 36 5.46 11.50 -14.38
CA GLY A 36 5.96 10.51 -15.34
C GLY A 36 6.68 9.31 -14.71
N LEU A 37 6.93 9.33 -13.39
CA LEU A 37 7.54 8.22 -12.66
C LEU A 37 6.47 7.22 -12.27
N LEU A 38 6.16 6.29 -13.17
CA LEU A 38 5.16 5.25 -12.96
C LEU A 38 5.77 4.01 -12.30
N ILE A 39 5.19 3.61 -11.17
CA ILE A 39 5.42 2.31 -10.54
C ILE A 39 4.28 1.39 -10.91
N GLU A 40 4.56 0.44 -11.78
CA GLU A 40 3.61 -0.60 -12.17
C GLU A 40 3.67 -1.76 -11.20
N ILE A 41 2.56 -2.08 -10.56
CA ILE A 41 2.36 -3.30 -9.80
C ILE A 41 1.80 -4.35 -10.77
N PRO A 42 2.52 -5.46 -11.01
CA PRO A 42 2.08 -6.46 -11.98
C PRO A 42 0.86 -7.23 -11.46
N GLU A 43 0.06 -7.75 -12.40
CA GLU A 43 -1.00 -8.70 -12.08
C GLU A 43 -0.41 -9.95 -11.41
N GLY A 44 -1.11 -10.50 -10.42
CA GLY A 44 -0.68 -11.67 -9.69
C GLY A 44 0.32 -11.38 -8.57
N TYR A 45 0.74 -10.11 -8.38
CA TYR A 45 1.62 -9.70 -7.30
C TYR A 45 0.99 -10.04 -5.95
N THR A 46 1.75 -10.78 -5.14
CA THR A 46 1.34 -11.19 -3.80
C THR A 46 2.01 -10.31 -2.76
N PHE A 47 1.21 -9.66 -1.93
CA PHE A 47 1.67 -8.80 -0.85
C PHE A 47 1.08 -9.26 0.49
N ASP A 48 1.70 -8.86 1.58
CA ASP A 48 1.24 -9.20 2.93
C ASP A 48 0.78 -7.94 3.66
N VAL A 49 -0.45 -8.00 4.19
CA VAL A 49 -0.95 -6.91 5.02
C VAL A 49 -0.48 -7.15 6.45
N SER A 50 0.81 -6.90 6.65
CA SER A 50 1.47 -6.98 7.96
C SER A 50 1.20 -5.72 8.78
N VAL A 51 -0.03 -5.59 9.27
CA VAL A 51 -0.37 -4.57 10.29
C VAL A 51 0.09 -5.05 11.67
N PRO A 52 0.82 -4.22 12.43
CA PRO A 52 1.21 -4.48 13.83
C PRO A 52 0.02 -4.97 14.68
N PRO A 53 0.18 -5.98 15.57
CA PRO A 53 -0.90 -6.48 16.43
C PRO A 53 -1.59 -5.38 17.24
N GLY A 54 -0.82 -4.43 17.79
CA GLY A 54 -1.38 -3.30 18.55
C GLY A 54 -2.22 -2.33 17.70
N LEU A 55 -1.94 -2.25 16.39
CA LEU A 55 -2.69 -1.42 15.46
C LEU A 55 -3.86 -2.19 14.82
N ARG A 56 -3.87 -3.52 14.83
CA ARG A 56 -5.00 -4.32 14.30
C ARG A 56 -6.34 -4.06 14.99
N LEU A 57 -6.33 -3.57 16.23
CA LEU A 57 -7.54 -3.18 16.97
C LEU A 57 -8.18 -1.90 16.43
N ILE A 58 -7.37 -0.99 15.88
CA ILE A 58 -7.79 0.34 15.41
C ILE A 58 -7.91 0.37 13.88
N PHE A 59 -7.12 -0.46 13.21
CA PHE A 59 -6.98 -0.52 11.76
C PHE A 59 -7.45 -1.89 11.27
N ASN A 60 -8.53 -1.90 10.48
CA ASN A 60 -8.97 -3.11 9.82
C ASN A 60 -8.02 -3.44 8.65
N PRO A 61 -7.22 -4.52 8.73
CA PRO A 61 -6.29 -4.90 7.67
C PRO A 61 -6.98 -5.29 6.36
N HIS A 62 -8.31 -5.50 6.40
CA HIS A 62 -9.10 -5.90 5.24
C HIS A 62 -9.80 -4.73 4.54
N ASP A 63 -9.61 -3.49 5.01
CA ASP A 63 -10.19 -2.33 4.32
C ASP A 63 -9.45 -2.10 2.97
N PRO A 64 -10.19 -2.08 1.84
CA PRO A 64 -9.61 -1.98 0.50
C PRO A 64 -8.73 -0.75 0.29
N LYS A 65 -8.90 0.31 1.09
CA LYS A 65 -8.06 1.51 1.07
C LYS A 65 -6.62 1.23 1.50
N PHE A 66 -6.41 0.25 2.37
CA PHE A 66 -5.07 -0.14 2.81
C PHE A 66 -4.43 -1.18 1.89
N LEU A 67 -5.23 -1.97 1.16
CA LEU A 67 -4.74 -3.03 0.28
C LEU A 67 -3.89 -2.47 -0.89
N LYS A 68 -4.38 -1.41 -1.56
CA LYS A 68 -3.62 -0.72 -2.61
C LYS A 68 -2.29 -0.18 -2.10
N ALA A 69 -2.33 0.52 -0.98
CA ALA A 69 -1.15 1.13 -0.38
C ALA A 69 -0.16 0.05 0.09
N ALA A 70 -0.63 -1.03 0.70
CA ALA A 70 0.21 -2.15 1.13
C ALA A 70 0.89 -2.84 -0.05
N ALA A 71 0.17 -3.12 -1.14
CA ALA A 71 0.74 -3.68 -2.35
C ALA A 71 1.85 -2.79 -2.94
N LEU A 72 1.63 -1.47 -2.96
CA LEU A 72 2.65 -0.51 -3.41
C LEU A 72 3.88 -0.52 -2.50
N HIS A 73 3.67 -0.53 -1.18
CA HIS A 73 4.76 -0.51 -0.19
C HIS A 73 5.60 -1.79 -0.25
N ASP A 74 4.98 -2.97 -0.25
CA ASP A 74 5.70 -4.25 -0.33
C ASP A 74 6.47 -4.36 -1.65
N ASN A 75 5.87 -3.93 -2.75
CA ASN A 75 6.54 -3.97 -4.04
C ASN A 75 7.75 -3.02 -4.10
N LEU A 76 7.68 -1.86 -3.44
CA LEU A 76 8.80 -0.94 -3.30
C LEU A 76 9.94 -1.56 -2.47
N LEU A 77 9.61 -2.21 -1.35
CA LEU A 77 10.59 -2.91 -0.53
C LEU A 77 11.28 -4.05 -1.30
N GLU A 78 10.54 -4.82 -2.08
CA GLU A 78 11.10 -5.88 -2.94
C GLU A 78 12.01 -5.33 -4.05
N ARG A 79 11.74 -4.12 -4.55
CA ARG A 79 12.62 -3.41 -5.49
C ARG A 79 13.87 -2.83 -4.84
N GLY A 80 14.07 -3.04 -3.53
CA GLY A 80 15.24 -2.57 -2.79
C GLY A 80 15.14 -1.13 -2.29
N TRP A 81 13.95 -0.54 -2.29
CA TRP A 81 13.77 0.79 -1.67
C TRP A 81 13.86 0.66 -0.16
N ASP A 82 14.47 1.66 0.48
CA ASP A 82 14.45 1.73 1.94
C ASP A 82 13.02 2.01 2.44
N ARG A 83 12.76 1.56 3.67
CA ARG A 83 11.43 1.67 4.29
C ARG A 83 10.94 3.10 4.40
N VAL A 84 11.83 4.06 4.67
CA VAL A 84 11.46 5.47 4.84
C VAL A 84 11.03 6.07 3.50
N THR A 85 11.78 5.79 2.44
CA THR A 85 11.45 6.24 1.09
C THR A 85 10.19 5.55 0.58
N ALA A 86 9.99 4.25 0.85
CA ALA A 86 8.77 3.52 0.51
C ALA A 86 7.53 4.01 1.28
N ALA A 87 7.71 4.53 2.50
CA ALA A 87 6.63 5.07 3.32
C ALA A 87 6.03 6.38 2.74
N GLY A 88 6.81 7.14 1.95
CA GLY A 88 6.33 8.35 1.27
C GLY A 88 5.18 8.06 0.27
N PRO A 89 5.41 7.24 -0.77
CA PRO A 89 4.38 6.78 -1.71
C PRO A 89 3.18 6.15 -1.00
N PHE A 90 3.43 5.31 0.01
CA PHE A 90 2.40 4.70 0.86
C PHE A 90 1.47 5.74 1.51
N HIS A 91 2.03 6.75 2.17
CA HIS A 91 1.26 7.81 2.81
C HIS A 91 0.44 8.64 1.81
N ARG A 92 0.95 8.83 0.59
CA ARG A 92 0.21 9.53 -0.49
C ARG A 92 -0.91 8.66 -1.06
N ALA A 93 -0.69 7.35 -1.23
CA ALA A 93 -1.72 6.40 -1.63
C ALA A 93 -2.90 6.43 -0.65
N LEU A 94 -2.62 6.36 0.66
CA LEU A 94 -3.67 6.49 1.68
C LEU A 94 -4.41 7.83 1.64
N ARG A 95 -3.75 8.93 1.22
CA ARG A 95 -4.40 10.23 1.02
C ARG A 95 -5.40 10.16 -0.11
N ALA A 96 -4.99 9.57 -1.22
CA ALA A 96 -5.78 9.45 -2.43
C ALA A 96 -7.02 8.58 -2.19
N ASP A 97 -6.89 7.55 -1.35
CA ASP A 97 -8.01 6.68 -0.94
C ASP A 97 -8.87 7.28 0.19
N GLY A 98 -8.60 8.54 0.59
CA GLY A 98 -9.43 9.31 1.52
C GLY A 98 -9.33 8.86 2.98
N VAL A 99 -8.18 8.30 3.39
CA VAL A 99 -7.93 7.97 4.79
C VAL A 99 -7.66 9.26 5.58
N GLY A 100 -8.29 9.40 6.76
CA GLY A 100 -8.14 10.58 7.61
C GLY A 100 -6.69 10.84 8.06
N PRO A 101 -6.33 12.08 8.40
CA PRO A 101 -4.94 12.49 8.66
C PRO A 101 -4.30 11.74 9.84
N PHE A 102 -5.01 11.57 10.95
CA PHE A 102 -4.50 10.84 12.13
C PHE A 102 -4.23 9.36 11.82
N LYS A 103 -5.14 8.71 11.09
CA LYS A 103 -4.99 7.31 10.66
C LYS A 103 -3.78 7.13 9.75
N ARG A 104 -3.57 8.08 8.82
CA ARG A 104 -2.42 8.09 7.92
C ARG A 104 -1.10 8.25 8.67
N LEU A 105 -1.02 9.15 9.64
CA LEU A 105 0.18 9.36 10.44
C LEU A 105 0.51 8.12 11.28
N ALA A 106 -0.48 7.55 11.96
CA ALA A 106 -0.29 6.32 12.75
C ALA A 106 0.22 5.16 11.89
N MET A 107 -0.34 4.98 10.68
CA MET A 107 0.16 3.95 9.76
C MET A 107 1.53 4.24 9.18
N LEU A 108 1.83 5.50 8.86
CA LEU A 108 3.16 5.91 8.40
C LEU A 108 4.22 5.56 9.46
N LEU A 109 3.97 5.94 10.72
CA LEU A 109 4.86 5.60 11.83
C LEU A 109 4.97 4.09 12.01
N ALA A 110 3.85 3.37 11.89
CA ALA A 110 3.84 1.92 11.97
C ALA A 110 4.76 1.27 10.92
N VAL A 111 4.63 1.62 9.64
CA VAL A 111 5.44 0.99 8.57
C VAL A 111 6.92 1.38 8.63
N ILE A 112 7.23 2.58 9.11
CA ILE A 112 8.61 3.04 9.31
C ILE A 112 9.25 2.30 10.48
N LEU A 113 8.56 2.20 11.63
CA LEU A 113 9.12 1.67 12.88
C LEU A 113 9.09 0.14 12.95
N TRP A 114 8.14 -0.51 12.26
CA TRP A 114 7.95 -1.95 12.33
C TRP A 114 8.99 -2.69 11.47
N ARG A 115 9.72 -3.64 12.09
CA ARG A 115 10.89 -4.36 11.52
C ARG A 115 12.09 -3.46 11.16
N TRP A 116 12.34 -2.42 11.96
CA TRP A 116 13.63 -1.72 11.98
C TRP A 116 14.70 -2.65 12.58
N SER A 117 15.43 -3.38 11.74
CA SER A 117 16.56 -4.22 12.14
C SER A 117 17.55 -4.35 11.00
#